data_AF-W7TZE1-F1
#
_entry.id   AF-W7TZE1-F1
#
_cell.length_a   1.000
_cell.length_b   1.000
_cell.length_c   1.000
_cell.angle_alpha   90.00
_cell.angle_beta   90.00
_cell.angle_gamma   90.00
#
_symmetry.space_group_name_H-M   'P 1'
#
loop_
_entity.id
_entity.type
_entity.pdbx_description
1 polymer ?
#
loop_
_entity_poly.entity_id
_entity_poly.type
_entity_poly.pdbx_seq_one_letter_code
_entity_poly.pdbx_strand_id
1 'polypeptide(L)'
;MADPLLPLGLFTAVADAYLPSLTTDPSRDPLISPYFAHDKLLSRFPPTFIGVGGFDPLLDDTVDFDCRLRHVGVPSTLRLGRDLPHGFLGLYGLDRAATAIMEEAGRFLAREGGGDEGVKGGAGGMDGMIVETGLMQGETGEEVACDVGAAVGGEGLLGIATEEE
;
A
#
# COMPACT_ATOMS: atom_id res chain seq x y z
N MET A 1 11.43 10.87 -10.48
CA MET A 1 11.25 10.44 -11.89
C MET A 1 9.81 9.99 -12.03
N ALA A 2 9.14 10.22 -13.16
CA ALA A 2 7.75 9.78 -13.34
C ALA A 2 7.66 8.27 -13.57
N ASP A 3 6.57 7.65 -13.14
CA ASP A 3 6.33 6.21 -13.30
C ASP A 3 6.33 5.78 -14.78
N PRO A 4 7.17 4.81 -15.17
CA PRO A 4 7.17 4.28 -16.53
C PRO A 4 6.04 3.28 -16.82
N LEU A 5 5.46 2.65 -15.79
CA LEU A 5 4.45 1.58 -15.90
C LEU A 5 3.02 2.10 -15.69
N LEU A 6 2.84 3.07 -14.79
CA LEU A 6 1.57 3.75 -14.56
C LEU A 6 1.65 5.25 -14.88
N PRO A 7 1.74 5.63 -16.16
CA PRO A 7 1.62 7.03 -16.54
C PRO A 7 0.22 7.55 -16.19
N LEU A 8 0.13 8.82 -15.77
CA LEU A 8 -1.12 9.44 -15.33
C LEU A 8 -2.28 9.28 -16.33
N GLY A 9 -1.99 9.32 -17.64
CA GLY A 9 -3.02 9.12 -18.68
C GLY A 9 -3.62 7.71 -18.69
N LEU A 10 -2.82 6.66 -18.40
CA LEU A 10 -3.34 5.30 -18.27
C LEU A 10 -4.22 5.19 -17.02
N PHE A 11 -3.77 5.78 -15.92
CA PHE A 11 -4.53 5.84 -14.68
C PHE A 11 -5.89 6.51 -14.86
N THR A 12 -5.94 7.70 -15.47
CA THR A 12 -7.21 8.39 -15.77
C THR A 12 -8.12 7.55 -16.67
N ALA A 13 -7.57 6.91 -17.71
CA ALA A 13 -8.37 6.05 -18.59
C ALA A 13 -8.97 4.84 -17.86
N VAL A 14 -8.23 4.24 -16.92
CA VAL A 14 -8.74 3.14 -16.07
C VAL A 14 -9.82 3.64 -15.12
N ALA A 15 -9.62 4.80 -14.48
CA ALA A 15 -10.62 5.42 -13.61
C ALA A 15 -11.92 5.74 -14.37
N ASP A 16 -11.81 6.31 -15.57
CA ASP A 16 -12.95 6.60 -16.44
C ASP A 16 -13.66 5.33 -16.91
N ALA A 17 -12.93 4.23 -17.15
CA ALA A 17 -13.54 2.96 -17.53
C ALA A 17 -14.27 2.28 -16.36
N TYR A 18 -13.72 2.38 -15.14
CA TYR A 18 -14.31 1.83 -13.93
C TYR A 18 -15.53 2.64 -13.48
N LEU A 19 -15.42 3.97 -13.58
CA LEU A 19 -16.45 4.92 -13.21
C LEU A 19 -16.80 5.78 -14.44
N PRO A 20 -17.54 5.24 -15.43
CA PRO A 20 -17.87 5.97 -16.65
C PRO A 20 -18.64 7.25 -16.33
N SER A 21 -17.87 8.35 -16.33
CA SER A 21 -18.26 9.75 -16.38
C SER A 21 -19.52 10.13 -15.54
N LEU A 22 -19.26 10.64 -14.33
CA LEU A 22 -20.05 11.69 -13.64
C LEU A 22 -21.35 11.32 -12.88
N THR A 23 -21.75 10.06 -12.69
CA THR A 23 -22.92 9.81 -11.82
C THR A 23 -22.58 9.90 -10.34
N THR A 24 -21.33 9.62 -9.99
CA THR A 24 -20.88 9.48 -8.60
C THR A 24 -19.52 10.13 -8.46
N ASP A 25 -19.41 11.06 -7.52
CA ASP A 25 -18.13 11.61 -7.07
C ASP A 25 -17.42 10.55 -6.22
N PRO A 26 -16.19 10.11 -6.57
CA PRO A 26 -15.45 9.08 -5.83
C PRO A 26 -15.28 9.40 -4.34
N SER A 27 -15.20 10.69 -3.98
CA SER A 27 -15.08 11.13 -2.59
C SER A 27 -16.34 10.87 -1.75
N ARG A 28 -17.47 10.58 -2.41
CA ARG A 28 -18.77 10.42 -1.76
C ARG A 28 -19.18 8.97 -1.56
N ASP A 29 -18.45 8.02 -2.12
CA ASP A 29 -18.75 6.60 -2.00
C ASP A 29 -17.52 5.83 -1.48
N PRO A 30 -17.49 5.43 -0.19
CA PRO A 30 -16.40 4.67 0.39
C PRO A 30 -16.11 3.30 -0.26
N LEU A 31 -17.02 2.77 -1.09
CA LEU A 31 -16.80 1.54 -1.84
C LEU A 31 -15.95 1.76 -3.11
N ILE A 32 -15.93 3.00 -3.61
CA ILE A 32 -15.01 3.45 -4.68
C ILE A 32 -13.73 3.98 -4.02
N SER A 33 -13.99 4.91 -3.10
CA SER A 33 -13.16 5.74 -2.24
C SER A 33 -12.77 5.27 -0.82
N PRO A 34 -12.10 4.14 -0.50
CA PRO A 34 -11.98 3.68 0.91
C PRO A 34 -11.41 4.71 1.88
N TYR A 35 -10.57 5.63 1.41
CA TYR A 35 -10.04 6.74 2.19
C TYR A 35 -11.14 7.66 2.70
N PHE A 36 -12.36 7.68 2.17
CA PHE A 36 -13.46 8.51 2.65
C PHE A 36 -14.43 7.77 3.58
N ALA A 37 -14.16 6.50 3.91
CA ALA A 37 -14.96 5.75 4.87
C ALA A 37 -14.98 6.44 6.24
N HIS A 38 -16.06 6.31 7.02
CA HIS A 38 -16.08 6.80 8.40
C HIS A 38 -15.05 6.07 9.26
N ASP A 39 -14.48 6.75 10.26
CA ASP A 39 -13.48 6.15 11.17
C ASP A 39 -13.97 4.86 11.83
N LYS A 40 -15.26 4.76 12.13
CA LYS A 40 -15.88 3.54 12.67
C LYS A 40 -15.79 2.33 11.73
N LEU A 41 -15.75 2.57 10.42
CA LEU A 41 -15.51 1.52 9.43
C LEU A 41 -14.03 1.26 9.27
N LEU A 42 -13.20 2.31 9.20
CA LEU A 42 -11.75 2.16 9.10
C LEU A 42 -11.15 1.43 10.30
N SER A 43 -11.63 1.69 11.52
CA SER A 43 -11.18 1.02 12.74
C SER A 43 -11.48 -0.48 12.78
N ARG A 44 -12.22 -1.00 11.78
CA ARG A 44 -12.53 -2.43 11.62
C ARG A 44 -11.62 -3.12 10.60
N PHE A 45 -10.69 -2.40 9.98
CA PHE A 45 -9.70 -3.03 9.14
C PHE A 45 -8.88 -4.04 9.95
N PRO A 46 -8.50 -5.18 9.33
CA PRO A 46 -7.53 -6.06 9.94
C PRO A 46 -6.17 -5.36 10.07
N PRO A 47 -5.22 -5.95 10.80
CA PRO A 47 -3.81 -5.61 10.63
C PRO A 47 -3.47 -5.56 9.13
N THR A 48 -2.89 -4.44 8.69
CA THR A 48 -2.73 -4.13 7.26
C THR A 48 -1.25 -3.95 6.92
N PHE A 49 -0.83 -4.53 5.80
CA PHE A 49 0.47 -4.27 5.19
C PHE A 49 0.27 -3.54 3.86
N ILE A 50 1.02 -2.48 3.64
CA ILE A 50 0.90 -1.61 2.47
C ILE A 50 2.28 -1.46 1.85
N GLY A 51 2.40 -1.79 0.57
CA GLY A 51 3.64 -1.66 -0.20
C GLY A 51 3.43 -0.69 -1.36
N VAL A 52 4.35 0.25 -1.55
CA VAL A 52 4.24 1.27 -2.59
C VAL A 52 5.59 1.61 -3.23
N GLY A 53 5.58 1.89 -4.53
CA GLY A 53 6.74 2.33 -5.28
C GLY A 53 6.99 3.83 -5.13
N GLY A 54 8.25 4.25 -5.13
CA GLY A 54 8.61 5.67 -5.03
C GLY A 54 8.39 6.48 -6.30
N PHE A 55 8.21 5.83 -7.45
CA PHE A 55 7.79 6.50 -8.69
C PHE A 55 6.27 6.47 -8.88
N ASP A 56 5.55 5.74 -8.04
CA ASP A 56 4.11 5.51 -8.15
C ASP A 56 3.34 6.82 -7.95
N PRO A 57 2.45 7.23 -8.89
CA PRO A 57 1.62 8.41 -8.71
C PRO A 57 0.65 8.32 -7.52
N LEU A 58 0.46 7.12 -6.95
CA LEU A 58 -0.45 6.84 -5.85
C LEU A 58 0.23 6.88 -4.48
N LEU A 59 1.53 7.21 -4.44
CA LEU A 59 2.32 7.25 -3.21
C LEU A 59 1.69 8.11 -2.11
N ASP A 60 1.28 9.33 -2.46
CA ASP A 60 0.71 10.26 -1.46
C ASP A 60 -0.61 9.70 -0.90
N ASP A 61 -1.49 9.20 -1.76
CA ASP A 61 -2.75 8.53 -1.38
C ASP A 61 -2.49 7.33 -0.44
N THR A 62 -1.44 6.55 -0.72
CA THR A 62 -1.03 5.42 0.11
C THR A 62 -0.63 5.88 1.51
N VAL A 63 0.20 6.92 1.60
CA VAL A 63 0.70 7.47 2.87
C VAL A 63 -0.47 7.99 3.69
N ASP A 64 -1.37 8.76 3.08
CA ASP A 64 -2.53 9.33 3.77
C ASP A 64 -3.46 8.23 4.30
N PHE A 65 -3.71 7.19 3.51
CA PHE A 65 -4.54 6.07 3.94
C PHE A 65 -3.93 5.29 5.11
N ASP A 66 -2.63 4.98 5.04
CA ASP A 66 -1.89 4.32 6.10
C ASP A 66 -1.95 5.11 7.42
N CYS A 67 -1.78 6.43 7.33
CA CYS A 67 -1.83 7.31 8.48
C CYS A 67 -3.23 7.41 9.07
N ARG A 68 -4.26 7.41 8.22
CA ARG A 68 -5.66 7.36 8.66
C ARG A 68 -5.98 6.05 9.38
N LEU A 69 -5.49 4.90 8.90
CA LEU A 69 -5.63 3.60 9.58
C LEU A 69 -4.96 3.61 10.96
N ARG A 70 -3.72 4.10 11.05
CA ARG A 70 -3.04 4.20 12.35
C ARG A 70 -3.74 5.13 13.32
N HIS A 71 -4.28 6.26 12.84
CA HIS A 71 -5.02 7.21 13.66
C HIS A 71 -6.24 6.56 14.35
N VAL A 72 -6.96 5.69 13.63
CA VAL A 72 -8.13 4.97 14.17
C VAL A 72 -7.76 3.68 14.91
N GLY A 73 -6.47 3.45 15.18
CA GLY A 73 -5.97 2.34 16.00
C GLY A 73 -5.76 1.03 15.26
N VAL A 74 -5.77 1.02 13.92
CA VAL A 74 -5.47 -0.18 13.13
C VAL A 74 -3.96 -0.38 13.04
N PRO A 75 -3.44 -1.58 13.39
CA PRO A 75 -2.03 -1.90 13.15
C PRO A 75 -1.75 -1.88 11.65
N SER A 76 -0.95 -0.92 11.19
CA SER A 76 -0.59 -0.79 9.77
C SER A 76 0.92 -0.68 9.57
N THR A 77 1.46 -1.42 8.59
CA THR A 77 2.87 -1.39 8.18
C THR A 77 2.97 -0.89 6.76
N LEU A 78 3.69 0.22 6.54
CA LEU A 78 3.97 0.78 5.22
C LEU A 78 5.41 0.50 4.80
N ARG A 79 5.61 0.09 3.55
CA ARG A 79 6.92 -0.11 2.91
C ARG A 79 7.01 0.65 1.60
N LEU A 80 8.01 1.52 1.53
CA LEU A 80 8.33 2.33 0.35
C LEU A 80 9.54 1.75 -0.39
N GLY A 81 9.32 1.27 -1.61
CA GLY A 81 10.39 0.96 -2.55
C GLY A 81 10.79 2.19 -3.35
N ARG A 82 11.75 2.98 -2.85
CA ARG A 82 12.09 4.32 -3.40
C ARG A 82 12.32 4.36 -4.92
N ASP A 83 12.96 3.33 -5.47
CA ASP A 83 13.29 3.24 -6.90
C ASP A 83 12.40 2.24 -7.66
N LEU A 84 11.25 1.89 -7.09
CA LEU A 84 10.29 0.98 -7.70
C LEU A 84 9.15 1.73 -8.40
N PRO A 85 8.74 1.25 -9.58
CA PRO A 85 7.51 1.74 -10.24
C PRO A 85 6.27 1.12 -9.58
N HIS A 86 5.11 1.61 -9.99
CA HIS A 86 3.82 0.97 -9.81
C HIS A 86 3.85 -0.46 -10.35
N GLY A 87 3.12 -1.38 -9.70
CA GLY A 87 3.09 -2.79 -10.09
C GLY A 87 4.41 -3.54 -9.88
N PHE A 88 5.32 -3.04 -9.02
CA PHE A 88 6.61 -3.69 -8.76
C PHE A 88 6.51 -5.13 -8.25
N LEU A 89 5.34 -5.58 -7.79
CA LEU A 89 5.09 -6.98 -7.43
C LEU A 89 5.45 -7.94 -8.58
N GLY A 90 5.27 -7.50 -9.83
CA GLY A 90 5.67 -8.25 -11.04
C GLY A 90 7.18 -8.38 -11.23
N LEU A 91 7.99 -7.63 -10.47
CA LEU A 91 9.46 -7.68 -10.48
C LEU A 91 10.03 -8.62 -9.40
N TYR A 92 9.17 -9.38 -8.71
CA TYR A 92 9.60 -10.38 -7.74
C TYR A 92 10.62 -11.37 -8.35
N GLY A 93 11.73 -11.58 -7.64
CA GLY A 93 12.84 -12.42 -8.08
C GLY A 93 13.77 -11.78 -9.13
N LEU A 94 13.42 -10.61 -9.68
CA LEU A 94 14.23 -9.84 -10.63
C LEU A 94 14.85 -8.61 -9.98
N ASP A 95 14.06 -7.86 -9.22
CA ASP A 95 14.51 -6.71 -8.45
C ASP A 95 14.63 -7.05 -6.95
N ARG A 96 15.73 -6.63 -6.32
CA ARG A 96 16.00 -6.95 -4.90
C ARG A 96 15.04 -6.25 -3.94
N ALA A 97 14.72 -4.98 -4.18
CA ALA A 97 13.83 -4.22 -3.32
C ALA A 97 12.39 -4.75 -3.43
N ALA A 98 11.93 -5.02 -4.64
CA ALA A 98 10.63 -5.66 -4.87
C ALA A 98 10.53 -7.03 -4.17
N THR A 99 11.58 -7.84 -4.29
CA THR A 99 11.65 -9.16 -3.63
C THR A 99 11.60 -9.03 -2.11
N ALA A 100 12.37 -8.11 -1.53
CA ALA A 100 12.42 -7.92 -0.08
C ALA A 100 11.06 -7.47 0.50
N ILE A 101 10.37 -6.54 -0.17
CA ILE A 101 9.04 -6.08 0.26
C ILE A 101 8.02 -7.22 0.18
N MET A 102 8.06 -8.02 -0.89
CA MET A 102 7.17 -9.17 -1.07
C MET A 102 7.41 -10.28 -0.03
N GLU A 103 8.67 -10.58 0.29
CA GLU A 103 9.00 -11.53 1.35
C GLU A 103 8.55 -11.03 2.73
N GLU A 104 8.66 -9.73 2.99
CA GLU A 104 8.14 -9.13 4.21
C GLU A 104 6.61 -9.22 4.29
N ALA A 105 5.91 -8.92 3.20
CA ALA A 105 4.47 -9.10 3.11
C ALA A 105 4.07 -10.57 3.35
N GLY A 106 4.83 -11.52 2.81
CA GLY A 106 4.64 -12.95 3.07
C GLY A 106 4.82 -13.34 4.54
N ARG A 107 5.85 -12.81 5.20
CA ARG A 107 6.06 -12.98 6.65
C ARG A 107 4.95 -12.34 7.48
N PHE A 108 4.47 -11.18 7.06
CA PHE A 108 3.34 -10.50 7.69
C PHE A 108 2.09 -11.37 7.63
N LEU A 109 1.72 -11.86 6.45
CA LEU A 109 0.58 -12.76 6.29
C LEU A 109 0.71 -14.05 7.09
N ALA A 110 1.91 -14.64 7.15
CA ALA A 110 2.15 -15.85 7.94
C ALA A 110 2.00 -15.61 9.46
N ARG A 111 2.32 -14.40 9.94
CA ARG A 111 2.16 -14.00 11.33
C ARG A 111 0.72 -13.71 11.70
N GLU A 112 0.02 -12.94 10.87
CA GLU A 112 -1.37 -12.54 11.14
C GLU A 112 -2.36 -13.66 10.81
N GLY A 113 -2.08 -14.48 9.79
CA GLY A 113 -2.91 -15.60 9.36
C GLY A 113 -2.61 -16.93 10.05
N GLY A 114 -1.91 -16.92 11.19
CA GLY A 114 -1.31 -18.10 11.80
C GLY A 114 -2.22 -19.33 11.93
N GLY A 115 -1.95 -20.35 11.12
CA GLY A 115 -2.11 -21.75 11.50
C GLY A 115 -0.72 -22.37 11.60
N ASP A 116 -0.27 -22.63 12.83
CA ASP A 116 0.70 -23.70 13.08
C ASP A 116 -0.05 -25.04 13.02
N GLU A 117 0.63 -26.09 12.58
CA GLU A 117 0.18 -27.49 12.39
C GLU A 117 -0.31 -27.88 10.99
N GLY A 118 0.24 -29.01 10.52
CA GLY A 118 0.20 -29.49 9.15
C GLY A 118 -1.18 -29.79 8.55
N VAL A 119 -1.16 -29.94 7.23
CA VAL A 119 -2.23 -30.42 6.33
C VAL A 119 -3.29 -31.28 7.05
N LYS A 120 -4.40 -30.67 7.48
CA LYS A 120 -5.76 -31.25 7.45
C LYS A 120 -6.81 -30.13 7.42
N GLY A 121 -7.79 -30.32 6.53
CA GLY A 121 -8.77 -29.31 6.13
C GLY A 121 -9.64 -28.72 7.25
N GLY A 122 -9.93 -27.44 7.10
CA GLY A 122 -10.91 -26.67 7.86
C GLY A 122 -10.89 -25.22 7.37
N ALA A 123 -12.05 -24.64 7.11
CA ALA A 123 -12.19 -23.27 6.63
C ALA A 123 -11.71 -22.26 7.69
N GLY A 124 -10.53 -21.67 7.50
CA GLY A 124 -9.95 -20.61 8.33
C GLY A 124 -9.75 -19.34 7.51
N GLY A 125 -10.23 -18.20 8.03
CA GLY A 125 -10.20 -16.89 7.36
C GLY A 125 -8.79 -16.34 7.18
N MET A 126 -8.58 -15.62 6.07
CA MET A 126 -7.32 -14.95 5.75
C MET A 126 -7.37 -13.55 6.37
N ASP A 127 -6.83 -13.39 7.59
CA ASP A 127 -7.03 -12.17 8.40
C ASP A 127 -6.03 -11.02 8.10
N GLY A 128 -5.07 -11.19 7.19
CA GLY A 128 -4.13 -10.14 6.79
C GLY A 128 -4.45 -9.54 5.42
N MET A 129 -4.47 -8.21 5.31
CA MET A 129 -4.69 -7.50 4.04
C MET A 129 -3.37 -6.91 3.51
N ILE A 130 -3.06 -7.20 2.24
CA ILE A 130 -2.06 -6.47 1.46
C ILE A 130 -2.81 -5.46 0.59
N VAL A 131 -2.46 -4.19 0.70
CA VAL A 131 -3.07 -3.12 -0.11
C VAL A 131 -2.02 -2.55 -1.08
N GLU A 132 -2.36 -2.55 -2.36
CA GLU A 132 -1.76 -1.70 -3.40
C GLU A 132 -2.85 -0.68 -3.73
N THR A 133 -2.71 0.57 -3.26
CA THR A 133 -3.81 1.54 -3.28
C THR A 133 -4.04 2.08 -4.69
N GLY A 134 -5.32 2.20 -5.09
CA GLY A 134 -5.83 2.91 -6.26
C GLY A 134 -6.69 4.12 -5.88
N LEU A 135 -6.51 5.25 -6.60
CA LEU A 135 -7.33 6.49 -6.71
C LEU A 135 -7.95 7.08 -5.43
N MET A 136 -7.32 8.14 -4.89
CA MET A 136 -7.89 9.05 -3.89
C MET A 136 -7.66 10.53 -4.25
N GLN A 137 -8.39 11.08 -5.23
CA GLN A 137 -8.42 12.54 -5.40
C GLN A 137 -9.63 13.14 -4.67
N GLY A 138 -9.37 13.87 -3.58
CA GLY A 138 -10.36 14.72 -2.92
C GLY A 138 -9.71 15.77 -2.05
N GLU A 139 -9.81 17.02 -2.46
CA GLU A 139 -9.45 18.19 -1.67
C GLU A 139 -10.54 18.39 -0.59
N THR A 140 -10.22 18.19 0.70
CA THR A 140 -10.67 18.98 1.87
C THR A 140 -10.52 18.20 3.19
N GLY A 141 -9.88 18.83 4.17
CA GLY A 141 -10.13 18.58 5.60
C GLY A 141 -8.97 17.94 6.38
N GLU A 142 -8.24 18.78 7.12
CA GLU A 142 -7.27 18.47 8.18
C GLU A 142 -6.02 17.66 7.75
N GLU A 143 -4.90 18.36 7.51
CA GLU A 143 -3.58 17.76 7.32
C GLU A 143 -3.19 16.96 8.58
N VAL A 144 -3.31 15.63 8.52
CA VAL A 144 -2.69 14.74 9.50
C VAL A 144 -1.26 14.51 9.04
N ALA A 145 -0.35 15.41 9.44
CA ALA A 145 1.07 15.29 9.15
C ALA A 145 1.62 13.98 9.75
N CYS A 146 1.88 13.01 8.88
CA CYS A 146 2.39 11.71 9.26
C CYS A 146 3.87 11.64 8.87
N ASP A 147 4.72 11.34 9.85
CA ASP A 147 6.17 11.31 9.65
C ASP A 147 6.55 10.11 8.77
N VAL A 148 6.77 10.37 7.47
CA VAL A 148 7.26 9.40 6.49
C VAL A 148 8.57 8.75 6.96
N GLY A 149 9.32 9.40 7.86
CA GLY A 149 10.55 8.88 8.47
C GLY A 149 10.37 7.53 9.19
N ALA A 150 9.18 7.26 9.74
CA ALA A 150 8.89 5.99 10.41
C ALA A 150 8.63 4.82 9.44
N ALA A 151 8.17 5.10 8.21
CA ALA A 151 8.00 4.10 7.14
C ALA A 151 9.36 3.63 6.57
N VAL A 152 10.43 4.38 6.85
CA VAL A 152 11.83 4.07 6.50
C VAL A 152 12.55 3.29 7.61
N GLY A 153 11.82 2.82 8.63
CA GLY A 153 12.32 2.09 9.81
C GLY A 153 12.92 0.72 9.48
N GLY A 154 14.07 0.75 8.84
CA GLY A 154 14.96 -0.36 8.56
C GLY A 154 16.36 0.22 8.42
N GLU A 155 16.99 0.56 9.54
CA GLU A 155 18.41 0.86 9.61
C GLU A 155 19.16 -0.41 9.23
N GLY A 156 19.40 -0.60 7.92
CA GLY A 156 19.90 -1.88 7.43
C GLY A 156 20.00 -2.00 5.91
N LEU A 157 20.34 -0.92 5.20
CA LEU A 157 20.83 -1.02 3.81
C LEU A 157 21.77 0.13 3.43
N LEU A 158 22.52 0.66 4.42
CA LEU A 158 23.69 1.50 4.15
C LEU A 158 24.94 0.67 4.49
N GLY A 159 25.47 -0.02 3.48
CA GLY A 159 26.65 -0.84 3.67
C GLY A 159 26.91 -1.78 2.50
N ILE A 160 27.17 -1.25 1.30
CA ILE A 160 28.04 -1.94 0.35
C ILE A 160 29.03 -0.94 -0.23
N ALA A 161 30.29 -1.39 -0.20
CA ALA A 161 31.52 -0.63 -0.30
C ALA A 161 31.66 0.21 -1.57
N THR A 162 32.25 1.39 -1.40
CA THR A 162 33.14 1.96 -2.41
C THR A 162 34.43 1.15 -2.43
N GLU A 163 34.70 0.45 -3.52
CA GLU A 163 36.04 0.05 -3.98
C GLU A 163 36.04 0.44 -5.47
N GLU A 164 36.59 1.58 -5.87
CA GLU A 164 38.00 1.72 -6.32
C GLU A 164 38.54 0.44 -6.98
N GLU A 165 38.40 0.33 -8.30
CA GLU A 165 39.51 0.38 -9.29
C GLU A 165 38.95 0.50 -10.73
#